data_AF-A1CQ49-F1
#
_entry.id   AF-A1CQ49-F1
#
_cell.length_a   1.000
_cell.length_b   1.000
_cell.length_c   1.000
_cell.angle_alpha   90.00
_cell.angle_beta   90.00
_cell.angle_gamma   90.00
#
_symmetry.space_group_name_H-M   'P 1'
#
loop_
_entity.id
_entity.type
_entity.pdbx_description
1 polymer ?
#
loop_
_entity_poly.entity_id
_entity_poly.type
_entity_poly.pdbx_seq_one_letter_code
_entity_poly.pdbx_strand_id
1 'polypeptide(L)'
;MTYSGSFQLAFWPTDVDHTYEIKTYHYFPPHERANLPKDLQVKFSQSYGPEDLPLPSITFLNCHYGLAEILHASGMAEVIEKHLRDWEDIEANAPETLSMDGRADIAHMLEVRLWAHVRG
;
A
#
# COMPACT_ATOMS: atom_id res chain seq x y z
N MET A 1 -9.19 -4.72 0.91
CA MET A 1 -8.09 -5.59 0.45
C MET A 1 -6.87 -4.68 0.40
N THR A 2 -6.14 -4.60 1.51
CA THR A 2 -5.01 -3.70 1.67
C THR A 2 -3.88 -4.19 0.78
N TYR A 3 -3.57 -3.44 -0.28
CA TYR A 3 -2.38 -3.71 -1.08
C TYR A 3 -1.15 -3.34 -0.25
N SER A 4 -0.21 -4.28 -0.07
CA SER A 4 1.05 -4.06 0.66
C SER A 4 1.88 -2.88 0.13
N GLY A 5 1.57 -2.38 -1.07
CA GLY A 5 2.23 -1.23 -1.69
C GLY A 5 1.77 0.16 -1.22
N SER A 6 0.71 0.28 -0.42
CA SER A 6 0.25 1.58 0.10
C SER A 6 1.05 2.08 1.32
N PHE A 7 1.98 1.26 1.85
CA PHE A 7 2.79 1.54 3.05
C PHE A 7 1.96 1.96 4.28
N GLN A 8 0.65 1.71 4.30
CA GLN A 8 -0.22 2.03 5.43
C GLN A 8 -0.01 1.10 6.62
N LEU A 9 0.68 -0.03 6.39
CA LEU A 9 1.07 -1.02 7.37
C LEU A 9 2.46 -1.56 7.03
N ALA A 10 3.23 -1.87 8.07
CA ALA A 10 4.53 -2.55 7.95
C ALA A 10 4.71 -3.58 9.08
N PHE A 11 5.65 -4.50 8.86
CA PHE A 11 6.01 -5.56 9.80
C PHE A 11 7.38 -5.25 10.39
N TRP A 12 7.43 -4.93 11.69
CA TRP A 12 8.66 -4.71 12.43
C TRP A 12 9.20 -6.05 12.94
N PRO A 13 10.48 -6.39 12.67
CA PRO A 13 11.06 -7.65 13.11
C PRO A 13 11.14 -7.74 14.63
N THR A 14 10.85 -8.93 15.16
CA THR A 14 11.09 -9.27 16.57
C THR A 14 12.29 -10.20 16.71
N ASP A 15 12.67 -10.55 17.93
CA ASP A 15 13.72 -11.54 18.21
C ASP A 15 13.28 -12.99 17.88
N VAL A 16 12.01 -13.20 17.52
CA VAL A 16 11.46 -14.51 17.19
C VAL A 16 11.31 -14.64 15.68
N ASP A 17 11.89 -15.70 15.12
CA ASP A 17 11.84 -15.97 13.68
C ASP A 17 10.41 -15.97 13.13
N HIS A 18 10.27 -15.31 11.97
CA HIS A 18 9.01 -15.11 11.26
C HIS A 18 7.89 -14.46 12.09
N THR A 19 8.23 -13.82 13.20
CA THR A 19 7.30 -13.11 14.07
C THR A 19 7.59 -11.62 14.04
N TYR A 20 6.53 -10.83 13.87
CA TYR A 20 6.62 -9.40 13.62
C TYR A 20 5.57 -8.65 14.41
N GLU A 21 5.91 -7.43 14.80
CA GLU A 21 4.93 -6.45 15.27
C GLU A 21 4.35 -5.70 14.08
N ILE A 22 3.03 -5.52 14.10
CA ILE A 22 2.28 -4.77 13.11
C ILE A 22 2.35 -3.30 13.48
N LYS A 23 3.02 -2.51 12.64
CA LYS A 23 2.98 -1.05 12.72
C LYS A 23 1.98 -0.52 11.71
N THR A 24 0.99 0.21 12.21
CA THR A 24 0.03 0.95 11.38
C THR A 24 0.36 2.43 11.36
N TYR A 25 0.06 3.09 10.25
CA TYR A 25 0.32 4.51 10.08
C TYR A 25 -0.99 5.31 9.98
N HIS A 26 -0.88 6.64 9.86
CA HIS A 26 -2.01 7.57 9.97
C HIS A 26 -3.19 7.20 9.05
N TYR A 27 -2.92 6.75 7.83
CA TYR A 27 -3.93 6.40 6.82
C TYR A 27 -4.38 4.94 6.84
N PHE A 28 -4.00 4.14 7.85
CA PHE A 28 -4.45 2.76 7.92
C PHE A 28 -5.98 2.67 8.15
N PRO A 29 -6.74 1.98 7.27
CA PRO A 29 -8.20 2.04 7.25
C PRO A 29 -8.85 1.64 8.58
N PRO A 30 -9.73 2.48 9.17
CA PRO A 30 -10.34 2.18 10.47
C PRO A 30 -11.11 0.86 10.51
N HIS A 31 -11.78 0.49 9.41
CA HIS A 31 -12.53 -0.76 9.33
C HIS A 31 -11.62 -2.00 9.28
N GLU A 32 -10.38 -1.87 8.79
CA GLU A 32 -9.41 -2.97 8.79
C GLU A 32 -8.70 -3.12 10.14
N ARG A 33 -8.64 -2.05 10.97
CA ARG A 33 -8.10 -2.12 12.34
C ARG A 33 -8.80 -3.17 13.21
N ALA A 34 -10.10 -3.35 13.01
CA ALA A 34 -10.88 -4.34 13.73
C ALA A 34 -10.47 -5.79 13.41
N ASN A 35 -9.79 -6.02 12.28
CA ASN A 35 -9.30 -7.33 11.85
C ASN A 35 -7.88 -7.60 12.34
N LEU A 36 -7.20 -6.62 12.95
CA LEU A 36 -5.85 -6.81 13.45
C LEU A 36 -5.85 -7.63 14.76
N PRO A 37 -4.80 -8.42 15.01
CA PRO A 37 -4.53 -9.00 16.31
C PRO A 37 -4.50 -7.93 17.40
N LYS A 38 -5.07 -8.22 18.58
CA LYS A 38 -5.14 -7.26 19.69
C LYS A 38 -3.78 -6.87 20.26
N ASP A 39 -2.83 -7.81 20.20
CA ASP A 39 -1.44 -7.63 20.59
C ASP A 39 -0.59 -7.04 19.45
N LEU A 40 -1.18 -6.82 18.28
CA LEU A 40 -0.50 -6.37 17.07
C LEU A 40 0.70 -7.25 16.69
N GLN A 41 0.69 -8.54 17.05
CA GLN A 41 1.73 -9.47 16.64
C GLN A 41 1.21 -10.45 15.60
N VAL A 42 2.07 -10.77 14.63
CA VAL A 42 1.79 -11.78 13.61
C VAL A 42 2.96 -12.73 13.48
N LYS A 43 2.66 -14.02 13.35
CA LYS A 43 3.63 -15.05 13.02
C LYS A 43 3.27 -15.62 11.65
N PHE A 44 4.19 -15.53 10.70
CA PHE A 44 4.02 -16.19 9.42
C PHE A 44 4.36 -17.67 9.56
N SER A 45 3.46 -18.52 9.06
CA SER A 45 3.63 -19.96 9.02
C SER A 45 3.14 -20.50 7.69
N GLN A 46 3.70 -21.63 7.27
CA GLN A 46 3.22 -22.38 6.12
C GLN A 46 1.73 -22.73 6.30
N SER A 47 0.93 -22.49 5.27
CA SER A 47 -0.46 -22.96 5.25
C SER A 47 -0.53 -24.35 4.65
N TYR A 48 -1.58 -25.09 4.98
CA TYR A 48 -1.80 -26.42 4.41
C TYR A 48 -2.18 -26.31 2.93
N GLY A 49 -1.43 -26.96 2.04
CA GLY A 49 -1.67 -26.98 0.60
C GLY A 49 -0.52 -26.39 -0.24
N PRO A 50 -0.13 -25.12 -0.05
CA PRO A 50 0.97 -24.51 -0.80
C PRO A 50 2.31 -24.65 -0.06
N GLU A 51 2.70 -25.87 0.27
CA GLU A 51 3.97 -26.14 0.98
C GLU A 51 5.21 -25.71 0.18
N ASP A 52 5.06 -25.56 -1.14
CA ASP A 52 6.10 -25.12 -2.06
C ASP A 52 6.34 -23.60 -2.05
N LEU A 53 5.43 -22.81 -1.45
CA LEU A 53 5.61 -21.35 -1.37
C LEU A 53 6.49 -20.99 -0.19
N PRO A 54 7.66 -20.37 -0.38
CA PRO A 54 8.49 -19.96 0.73
C PRO A 54 7.78 -18.88 1.56
N LEU A 55 8.07 -18.86 2.86
CA LEU A 55 7.67 -17.74 3.71
C LEU A 55 8.25 -16.42 3.17
N PRO A 56 7.60 -15.28 3.46
CA PRO A 56 8.11 -13.98 3.04
C PRO A 56 9.57 -13.77 3.46
N SER A 57 10.39 -13.28 2.54
CA SER A 57 11.79 -12.98 2.81
C SER A 57 11.92 -11.86 3.83
N ILE A 58 12.67 -12.12 4.91
CA ILE A 58 12.95 -11.16 5.99
C ILE A 58 13.58 -9.88 5.42
N THR A 59 14.48 -10.00 4.45
CA THR A 59 15.15 -8.86 3.81
C THR A 59 14.16 -7.93 3.13
N PHE A 60 13.15 -8.47 2.45
CA PHE A 60 12.13 -7.65 1.79
C PHE A 60 11.17 -7.03 2.80
N LEU A 61 10.82 -7.74 3.87
CA LEU A 61 10.00 -7.17 4.95
C LEU A 61 10.70 -6.02 5.66
N ASN A 62 12.01 -6.16 5.94
CA ASN A 62 12.80 -5.08 6.54
C ASN A 62 12.97 -3.89 5.60
N CYS A 63 13.17 -4.14 4.30
CA CYS A 63 13.20 -3.09 3.29
C CYS A 63 11.86 -2.33 3.24
N HIS A 64 10.74 -3.06 3.18
CA HIS A 64 9.40 -2.48 3.21
C HIS A 64 9.18 -1.64 4.47
N TYR A 65 9.57 -2.15 5.64
CA TYR A 65 9.49 -1.41 6.89
C TYR A 65 10.30 -0.11 6.83
N GLY A 66 11.55 -0.17 6.40
CA GLY A 66 12.41 1.02 6.29
C GLY A 66 11.85 2.06 5.32
N LEU A 67 11.31 1.62 4.18
CA LEU A 67 10.63 2.50 3.23
C LEU A 67 9.38 3.13 3.84
N ALA A 68 8.56 2.35 4.56
CA ALA A 68 7.39 2.87 5.25
C ALA A 68 7.78 3.96 6.25
N GLU A 69 8.78 3.73 7.10
CA GLU A 69 9.28 4.73 8.05
C GLU A 69 9.72 6.01 7.36
N ILE A 70 10.53 5.91 6.30
CA ILE A 70 11.03 7.07 5.57
C ILE A 70 9.88 7.86 4.91
N LEU A 71 8.95 7.16 4.27
CA LEU A 71 7.82 7.79 3.57
C LEU A 71 6.87 8.48 4.55
N HIS A 72 6.57 7.87 5.70
CA HIS A 72 5.72 8.47 6.72
C HIS A 72 6.42 9.61 7.46
N ALA A 73 7.71 9.47 7.78
CA ALA A 73 8.47 10.54 8.44
C ALA A 73 8.67 11.76 7.54
N SER A 74 8.79 11.57 6.22
CA SER A 74 8.93 12.66 5.26
C SER A 74 7.60 13.27 4.80
N GLY A 75 6.46 12.68 5.14
CA GLY A 75 5.15 13.05 4.61
C GLY A 75 4.90 12.58 3.16
N MET A 76 5.88 11.95 2.51
CA MET A 76 5.73 11.43 1.14
C MET A 76 4.68 10.32 1.03
N ALA A 77 4.41 9.59 2.11
CA ALA A 77 3.35 8.59 2.13
C ALA A 77 1.97 9.21 1.82
N GLU A 78 1.67 10.41 2.34
CA GLU A 78 0.41 11.11 2.06
C GLU A 78 0.32 11.55 0.60
N VAL A 79 1.42 12.04 0.03
CA VAL A 79 1.51 12.47 -1.37
C VAL A 79 1.26 11.28 -2.30
N ILE A 80 1.93 10.15 -2.06
CA ILE A 80 1.78 8.93 -2.86
C ILE A 80 0.34 8.42 -2.77
N GLU A 81 -0.21 8.33 -1.55
CA GLU A 81 -1.57 7.85 -1.33
C GLU A 81 -2.61 8.74 -2.03
N LYS A 82 -2.44 10.07 -1.98
CA LYS A 82 -3.31 11.00 -2.70
C LYS A 82 -3.27 10.73 -4.20
N HIS A 83 -2.09 10.62 -4.79
CA HIS A 83 -1.97 10.36 -6.23
C HIS A 83 -2.53 8.99 -6.65
N LEU A 84 -2.39 7.96 -5.81
CA LEU A 84 -3.00 6.65 -6.07
C LEU A 84 -4.54 6.73 -6.05
N ARG A 85 -5.12 7.46 -5.09
CA ARG A 85 -6.58 7.69 -5.06
C ARG A 85 -7.07 8.51 -6.25
N ASP A 86 -6.36 9.60 -6.57
CA ASP A 86 -6.69 10.43 -7.74
C ASP A 86 -6.66 9.58 -9.03
N TRP A 87 -5.73 8.63 -9.12
CA TRP A 87 -5.67 7.68 -10.24
C TRP A 87 -6.84 6.71 -10.27
N GLU A 88 -7.17 6.06 -9.15
CA GLU A 88 -8.30 5.13 -9.04
C GLU A 88 -9.62 5.83 -9.37
N ASP A 89 -9.79 7.08 -8.92
CA ASP A 89 -10.96 7.91 -9.22
C ASP A 89 -11.04 8.24 -10.72
N ILE A 90 -9.92 8.54 -11.38
CA ILE A 90 -9.90 8.76 -12.84
C ILE A 90 -10.26 7.48 -13.59
N GLU A 91 -9.72 6.32 -13.21
CA GLU A 91 -10.04 5.04 -13.85
C GLU A 91 -11.51 4.65 -13.67
N ALA A 92 -12.04 4.79 -12.45
CA ALA A 92 -13.43 4.49 -12.14
C ALA A 92 -14.42 5.38 -12.88
N ASN A 93 -14.06 6.67 -13.06
CA ASN A 93 -14.89 7.65 -13.75
C ASN A 93 -14.54 7.80 -15.24
N ALA A 94 -13.62 7.01 -15.80
CA ALA A 94 -13.15 7.11 -17.19
C ALA A 94 -14.29 7.12 -18.25
N PRO A 95 -15.40 6.37 -18.09
CA PRO A 95 -16.53 6.47 -19.01
C PRO A 95 -17.27 7.82 -18.97
N GLU A 96 -17.24 8.52 -17.83
CA GLU A 96 -17.91 9.83 -17.62
C GLU A 96 -16.95 11.01 -17.79
N THR A 97 -15.66 10.88 -17.48
CA THR A 97 -14.63 11.91 -17.72
C THR A 97 -14.28 12.05 -19.20
N LEU A 98 -14.54 11.02 -20.02
CA LEU A 98 -14.54 11.09 -21.48
C LEU A 98 -15.94 11.44 -22.04
N SER A 99 -16.82 12.03 -21.23
CA SER A 99 -18.13 12.48 -21.68
C SER A 99 -17.99 13.43 -22.88
N MET A 100 -18.87 13.22 -23.84
CA MET A 100 -18.94 13.86 -25.15
C MET A 100 -19.22 15.38 -25.08
N ASP A 101 -19.38 15.93 -23.87
CA ASP A 101 -19.64 17.34 -23.56
C ASP A 101 -18.37 18.20 -23.39
N GLY A 102 -17.18 17.59 -23.53
CA GLY A 102 -15.91 18.33 -23.63
C GLY A 102 -15.36 18.85 -22.30
N ARG A 103 -15.84 18.33 -21.17
CA ARG A 103 -15.37 18.69 -19.81
C ARG A 103 -14.23 17.82 -19.27
N ALA A 104 -13.69 16.93 -20.09
CA ALA A 104 -12.55 16.11 -19.72
C ALA A 104 -11.37 16.99 -19.27
N ASP A 105 -10.96 16.90 -18.00
CA ASP A 105 -9.74 17.54 -17.52
C ASP A 105 -8.52 16.71 -17.95
N ILE A 106 -8.21 16.83 -19.24
CA ILE A 106 -7.11 16.13 -19.90
C ILE A 106 -5.76 16.51 -19.26
N ALA A 107 -5.63 17.73 -18.71
CA ALA A 107 -4.41 18.17 -18.05
C ALA A 107 -4.17 17.37 -16.77
N HIS A 108 -5.20 17.22 -15.93
CA HIS A 108 -5.12 16.40 -14.72
C HIS A 108 -4.85 14.91 -15.04
N MET A 109 -5.52 14.36 -16.05
CA MET A 109 -5.28 12.98 -16.50
C MET A 109 -3.83 12.77 -16.97
N LEU A 110 -3.26 13.72 -17.71
CA LEU A 110 -1.87 13.63 -18.20
C LEU A 110 -0.86 13.80 -17.06
N GLU A 111 -1.12 14.68 -16.09
CA GLU A 111 -0.27 14.86 -14.91
C GLU A 111 -0.15 13.57 -14.10
N VAL A 112 -1.28 12.89 -13.83
CA VAL A 112 -1.27 11.62 -13.09
C VAL A 112 -0.68 10.48 -13.93
N ARG A 113 -0.95 10.43 -15.25
CA ARG A 113 -0.34 9.43 -16.16
C ARG A 113 1.17 9.55 -16.29
N LEU A 114 1.72 10.76 -16.25
CA LEU A 114 3.16 10.98 -16.44
C LEU A 114 3.97 10.31 -15.32
N TRP A 115 3.46 10.28 -14.09
CA TRP A 115 4.06 9.55 -12.96
C TRP A 115 4.03 8.03 -13.13
N ALA A 116 3.02 7.48 -13.83
CA ALA A 116 2.99 6.06 -14.16
C ALA A 116 4.05 5.69 -15.21
N HIS A 117 4.37 6.59 -16.15
CA HIS A 117 5.37 6.36 -17.20
C HIS A 117 6.82 6.41 -16.70
N VAL A 118 7.12 7.23 -15.68
CA VAL A 118 8.45 7.30 -15.06
C VAL A 118 8.81 6.03 -14.27
N ARG A 119 7.83 5.16 -13.99
CA ARG A 119 8.04 3.85 -13.34
C ARG A 119 8.19 2.67 -14.31
N GLY A 120 8.29 2.93 -15.62
CA GLY A 120 8.53 1.93 -16.67
C GLY A 120 10.00 1.73 -17.00
#